data_AF-A0A6J6NX84-F1
#
_entry.id   AF-A0A6J6NX84-F1
#
_cell.length_a   1.000
_cell.length_b   1.000
_cell.length_c   1.000
_cell.angle_alpha   90.00
_cell.angle_beta   90.00
_cell.angle_gamma   90.00
#
_symmetry.space_group_name_H-M   'P 1'
#
loop_
_entity.id
_entity.type
_entity.pdbx_description
1 polymer ?
#
loop_
_entity_poly.entity_id
_entity_poly.type
_entity_poly.pdbx_seq_one_letter_code
_entity_poly.pdbx_strand_id
1 'polypeptide(L)'
;MMAAIYSARDNAIGAEAICVSHQLPIWIVRSHVQGRSLLHDPRKRECSLASVTTFVFNSDGVIEDVEYCEPARDLLPPKKK
;
A
#
# COMPACT_ATOMS: atom_id res chain seq x y z
N MET A 1 1.57 -8.16 -6.64
CA MET A 1 1.46 -7.62 -5.27
C MET A 1 0.53 -8.44 -4.38
N MET A 2 -0.74 -8.71 -4.73
CA MET A 2 -1.64 -9.51 -3.86
C MET A 2 -1.02 -10.82 -3.39
N ALA A 3 -0.45 -11.63 -4.29
CA ALA A 3 0.21 -12.88 -3.92
C ALA A 3 1.38 -12.68 -2.94
N ALA A 4 2.16 -11.60 -3.11
CA ALA A 4 3.27 -11.27 -2.20
C ALA A 4 2.77 -10.84 -0.81
N ILE A 5 1.67 -10.08 -0.76
CA ILE A 5 1.03 -9.66 0.51
C ILE A 5 0.52 -10.88 1.27
N TYR A 6 -0.24 -11.77 0.60
CA TYR A 6 -0.73 -12.99 1.24
C TYR A 6 0.42 -13.90 1.68
N SER A 7 1.44 -14.08 0.84
CA SER A 7 2.63 -14.84 1.21
C SER A 7 3.35 -14.23 2.42
N ALA A 8 3.51 -12.92 2.50
CA ALA A 8 4.14 -12.25 3.63
C ALA A 8 3.31 -12.39 4.92
N ARG A 9 1.98 -12.22 4.84
CA ARG A 9 1.04 -12.46 5.96
C ARG A 9 1.18 -13.89 6.49
N ASP A 10 1.14 -14.89 5.61
CA ASP A 10 1.17 -16.29 5.99
C ASP A 10 2.50 -16.70 6.62
N ASN A 11 3.59 -16.00 6.32
CA ASN A 11 4.90 -16.18 6.95
C ASN A 11 5.11 -15.35 8.24
N ALA A 12 4.18 -14.48 8.59
CA ALA A 12 4.28 -13.56 9.73
C ALA A 12 3.15 -13.77 10.76
N ILE A 13 2.65 -15.00 10.92
CA ILE A 13 1.58 -15.31 11.88
C ILE A 13 1.97 -14.84 13.29
N GLY A 14 1.12 -14.00 13.91
CA GLY A 14 1.35 -13.41 15.22
C GLY A 14 2.21 -12.13 15.21
N ALA A 15 2.57 -11.61 14.04
CA ALA A 15 3.32 -10.37 13.85
C ALA A 15 2.78 -9.58 12.64
N GLU A 16 3.39 -8.43 12.38
CA GLU A 16 3.14 -7.64 11.16
C GLU A 16 4.19 -7.95 10.09
N ALA A 17 3.78 -7.92 8.82
CA ALA A 17 4.65 -8.11 7.67
C ALA A 17 4.79 -6.82 6.85
N ILE A 18 6.00 -6.56 6.35
CA ILE A 18 6.29 -5.43 5.48
C ILE A 18 6.70 -5.94 4.10
N CYS A 19 6.02 -5.44 3.06
CA CYS A 19 6.44 -5.60 1.67
C CYS A 19 6.95 -4.27 1.12
N VAL A 20 8.17 -4.24 0.59
CA VAL A 20 8.74 -3.07 -0.08
C VAL A 20 8.59 -3.23 -1.59
N SER A 21 8.09 -2.21 -2.27
CA SER A 21 7.92 -2.22 -3.72
C SER A 21 7.99 -0.81 -4.30
N HIS A 22 7.76 -0.70 -5.61
CA HIS A 22 7.69 0.57 -6.31
C HIS A 22 6.29 1.16 -6.29
N GLN A 23 6.22 2.46 -6.61
CA GLN A 23 4.99 3.24 -6.58
C GLN A 23 3.82 2.64 -7.36
N LEU A 24 4.05 2.17 -8.60
CA LEU A 24 2.97 1.62 -9.44
C LEU A 24 2.38 0.32 -8.85
N PRO A 25 3.18 -0.72 -8.51
CA PRO A 25 2.66 -1.92 -7.85
C PRO A 25 1.84 -1.64 -6.58
N ILE A 26 2.33 -0.74 -5.71
CA ILE A 26 1.63 -0.36 -4.46
C ILE A 26 0.29 0.30 -4.79
N TRP A 27 0.29 1.26 -5.72
CA TRP A 27 -0.92 1.97 -6.11
C TRP A 27 -1.97 1.05 -6.74
N ILE A 28 -1.55 0.12 -7.60
CA ILE A 28 -2.46 -0.84 -8.25
C ILE A 28 -3.11 -1.75 -7.22
N VAL A 29 -2.35 -2.28 -6.26
CA VAL A 29 -2.93 -3.17 -5.25
C VAL A 29 -3.87 -2.44 -4.30
N ARG A 30 -3.52 -1.22 -3.87
CA ARG A 30 -4.42 -0.35 -3.10
C ARG A 30 -5.71 -0.05 -3.86
N SER A 31 -5.58 0.30 -5.15
CA SER A 31 -6.74 0.61 -6.00
C SER A 31 -7.65 -0.59 -6.18
N HIS A 32 -7.07 -1.77 -6.42
CA HIS A 32 -7.81 -3.03 -6.54
C HIS A 32 -8.61 -3.35 -5.26
N VAL A 33 -7.97 -3.30 -4.10
CA VAL A 33 -8.62 -3.58 -2.81
C VAL A 33 -9.71 -2.56 -2.49
N GLN A 34 -9.50 -1.28 -2.80
CA GLN A 34 -10.48 -0.22 -2.57
C GLN A 34 -11.54 -0.09 -3.68
N GLY A 35 -11.60 -1.04 -4.65
CA GLY A 35 -12.58 -1.02 -5.74
C GLY A 35 -12.45 0.17 -6.71
N ARG A 36 -11.28 0.80 -6.79
CA ARG A 36 -11.01 1.94 -7.68
C ARG A 36 -10.67 1.46 -9.10
N SER A 37 -10.88 2.34 -10.09
CA SER A 37 -10.42 2.11 -11.47
C SER A 37 -8.90 1.89 -11.54
N LEU A 38 -8.47 0.88 -12.30
CA LEU A 38 -7.06 0.65 -12.59
C LEU A 38 -6.54 1.55 -13.72
N LEU A 39 -7.42 2.05 -14.60
CA LEU A 39 -7.09 3.15 -15.49
C LEU A 39 -7.05 4.44 -14.66
N HIS A 40 -5.88 5.06 -14.58
CA HIS A 40 -5.63 6.21 -13.72
C HIS A 40 -4.60 7.15 -14.33
N ASP A 41 -4.59 8.40 -13.87
CA ASP A 41 -3.51 9.34 -14.14
C ASP A 41 -2.34 9.06 -13.19
N PRO A 42 -1.14 8.68 -13.67
CA PRO A 42 0.00 8.39 -12.83
C PRO A 42 0.46 9.56 -11.94
N ARG A 43 0.07 10.81 -12.25
CA ARG A 43 0.42 12.01 -11.48
C ARG A 43 -0.45 12.22 -10.23
N LYS A 44 -1.59 11.51 -10.15
CA LYS A 44 -2.56 11.63 -9.05
C LYS A 44 -2.43 10.52 -8.00
N ARG A 45 -1.39 9.67 -8.10
CA ARG A 45 -1.15 8.59 -7.16
C ARG A 45 -0.77 9.14 -5.78
N GLU A 46 -1.42 8.63 -4.75
CA GLU A 46 -1.05 8.86 -3.35
C GLU A 46 -0.16 7.69 -2.89
N CYS A 47 1.15 7.88 -3.07
CA CYS A 47 2.21 6.91 -2.76
C CYS A 47 3.58 7.62 -2.88
N SER A 48 3.88 8.52 -1.96
CA SER A 48 5.18 9.21 -1.92
C SER A 48 6.31 8.26 -1.49
N LEU A 49 7.57 8.70 -1.62
CA LEU A 49 8.69 7.89 -1.16
C LEU A 49 8.57 7.66 0.36
N ALA A 50 8.76 6.42 0.80
CA ALA A 50 8.61 6.00 2.20
C ALA A 50 7.20 6.23 2.81
N SER A 51 6.15 6.37 1.98
CA SER A 51 4.77 6.23 2.44
C SER A 51 4.45 4.78 2.80
N VAL A 52 3.50 4.55 3.70
CA VAL A 52 3.01 3.22 4.08
C VAL A 52 1.54 3.09 3.70
N THR A 53 1.18 2.00 3.01
CA THR A 53 -0.21 1.57 2.82
C THR A 53 -0.40 0.29 3.61
N THR A 54 -1.29 0.33 4.61
CA THR A 54 -1.57 -0.82 5.49
C THR A 54 -2.81 -1.53 4.98
N PHE A 55 -2.75 -2.86 4.90
CA PHE A 55 -3.92 -3.71 4.64
C PHE A 55 -4.25 -4.46 5.93
N VAL A 56 -5.38 -4.15 6.54
CA VAL A 56 -5.81 -4.74 7.82
C VAL A 56 -6.60 -6.01 7.50
N PHE A 57 -6.17 -7.14 8.06
CA PHE A 57 -6.83 -8.43 7.88
C PHE A 57 -7.62 -8.79 9.14
N ASN A 58 -8.84 -9.28 8.96
CA ASN A 58 -9.64 -9.84 10.03
C ASN A 58 -9.24 -11.29 10.36
N SER A 59 -9.92 -11.92 11.32
CA SER A 59 -9.67 -13.30 11.75
C SER A 59 -9.84 -14.34 10.64
N ASP A 60 -10.64 -14.05 9.61
CA ASP A 60 -10.90 -14.93 8.48
C ASP A 60 -9.87 -14.74 7.35
N GLY A 61 -8.89 -13.85 7.55
CA GLY A 61 -7.87 -13.53 6.57
C GLY A 61 -8.38 -12.68 5.40
N VAL A 62 -9.52 -12.00 5.58
CA VAL A 62 -10.08 -11.05 4.61
C VAL A 62 -9.59 -9.65 4.95
N ILE A 63 -9.26 -8.85 3.93
CA ILE A 63 -8.92 -7.44 4.13
C ILE A 63 -10.19 -6.68 4.51
N GLU A 64 -10.22 -6.11 5.71
CA GLU A 64 -11.35 -5.32 6.22
C GLU A 64 -11.12 -3.81 6.11
N ASP A 65 -9.86 -3.36 6.09
CA ASP A 65 -9.52 -1.94 5.95
C ASP A 65 -8.21 -1.69 5.19
N VAL A 66 -8.06 -0.45 4.70
CA VAL A 66 -6.87 0.05 4.02
C VAL A 66 -6.51 1.44 4.52
N GLU A 67 -5.40 1.54 5.23
CA GLU A 67 -4.88 2.80 5.76
C GLU A 67 -3.72 3.35 4.93
N TYR A 68 -3.48 4.66 5.01
CA TYR A 68 -2.35 5.32 4.36
C TYR A 68 -1.74 6.37 5.27
N CYS A 69 -0.40 6.36 5.37
CA CYS A 69 0.34 7.41 6.06
C CYS A 69 1.65 7.76 5.33
N GLU A 70 2.17 8.95 5.62
CA GLU A 70 3.45 9.44 5.08
C GLU A 70 4.39 9.82 6.23
N PRO A 71 5.03 8.84 6.90
CA PRO A 71 5.83 9.12 8.10
C PRO A 71 7.03 10.04 7.83
N ALA A 72 7.63 9.94 6.64
CA ALA A 72 8.81 10.71 6.23
C ALA A 72 8.47 11.88 5.29
N ARG A 73 7.24 12.40 5.37
CA ARG A 73 6.74 13.44 4.45
C ARG A 73 7.59 14.71 4.47
N ASP A 74 8.10 15.08 5.63
CA ASP A 74 8.95 16.25 5.88
C ASP A 74 10.30 16.18 5.18
N LEU A 75 10.76 14.98 4.81
CA LEU A 75 12.01 14.76 4.06
C LEU A 75 11.83 14.84 2.54
N LEU A 76 10.60 14.95 2.05
CA LEU A 76 10.35 15.02 0.61
C LEU A 76 10.84 16.35 0.01
N PRO A 77 11.41 16.33 -1.20
CA PRO A 77 11.78 17.57 -1.87
C PRO A 77 10.54 18.44 -2.09
N PRO A 78 10.69 19.78 -2.04
CA PRO A 78 9.59 20.68 -2.33
C PRO A 78 9.02 20.37 -3.71
N LYS A 79 7.69 20.33 -3.80
CA LYS A 79 6.99 20.05 -5.05
C LYS A 79 7.38 21.14 -6.06
N LYS A 80 8.07 20.75 -7.14
CA LYS A 80 8.34 21.68 -8.24
C LYS A 80 7.01 22.09 -8.86
N LYS A 81 6.77 23.41 -8.92
CA LYS A 81 5.57 24.00 -9.55
C LYS A 81 5.57 23.70 -11.04
#